data_AF-A0A6V7PQ59-F1
#
_entry.id   AF-A0A6V7PQ59-F1
#
_cell.length_a   1.000
_cell.length_b   1.000
_cell.length_c   1.000
_cell.angle_alpha   90.00
_cell.angle_beta   90.00
_cell.angle_gamma   90.00
#
_symmetry.space_group_name_H-M   'P 1'
#
loop_
_entity.id
_entity.type
_entity.pdbx_description
1 polymer ?
#
loop_
_entity_poly.entity_id
_entity_poly.type
_entity_poly.pdbx_seq_one_letter_code
_entity_poly.pdbx_strand_id
1 'polypeptide(L)'
;MYASAGRWNDVAKVRLSMRDKGVRKAIGSSKIDFGQASGTKLWKSIHYQPGRPRVLFRDYIEVSVVALPDKIQEQKFKKRGIWEAIRQNKRLDLPAHRVMVSSFFCEKVVKESINSLESNEDYLSLKKGARSSPKEFSEKLRALLKSLLTHFDTETELYEAKERAAKRQELENEVLHHVEPICRDLLYELRLRTSSESKDKITNLFGNADDPSTIIDQSVEDCLKTYIESCEDLRTRYKNLCDENCKVLKSELLSFAKIMAERIKKADG
;
A
#
# COMPACT_ATOMS: atom_id res chain seq x y z
N MET A 1 -6.96 18.72 -19.16
CA MET A 1 -7.17 19.54 -17.95
C MET A 1 -8.02 20.73 -18.34
N TYR A 2 -9.02 21.10 -17.53
CA TYR A 2 -9.61 22.43 -17.60
C TYR A 2 -9.46 23.05 -16.23
N ALA A 3 -8.77 24.18 -16.16
CA ALA A 3 -8.79 25.05 -15.00
C ALA A 3 -10.08 25.87 -15.10
N SER A 4 -11.07 25.56 -14.26
CA SER A 4 -12.15 26.49 -13.97
C SER A 4 -12.05 26.87 -12.51
N ALA A 5 -11.78 28.15 -12.24
CA ALA A 5 -11.79 28.75 -10.90
C ALA A 5 -10.76 28.20 -9.88
N GLY A 6 -9.51 27.98 -10.29
CA GLY A 6 -8.39 27.73 -9.36
C GLY A 6 -8.44 26.42 -8.55
N ARG A 7 -9.42 25.55 -8.83
CA ARG A 7 -9.55 24.22 -8.20
C ARG A 7 -9.14 23.14 -9.18
N TRP A 8 -8.15 22.34 -8.79
CA TRP A 8 -7.70 21.16 -9.54
C TRP A 8 -8.76 20.06 -9.41
N ASN A 9 -9.69 20.01 -10.36
CA ASN A 9 -10.72 18.97 -10.40
C ASN A 9 -10.21 17.72 -11.13
N ASP A 10 -10.51 16.54 -10.59
CA ASP A 10 -10.24 15.24 -11.20
C ASP A 10 -11.05 15.11 -12.51
N VAL A 11 -10.35 15.32 -13.64
CA VAL A 11 -10.97 15.30 -14.98
C VAL A 11 -11.49 13.91 -15.33
N ALA A 12 -10.92 12.84 -14.79
CA ALA A 12 -11.35 11.47 -15.06
C ALA A 12 -12.71 11.21 -14.37
N LYS A 13 -12.85 11.60 -13.10
CA LYS A 13 -14.13 11.55 -12.37
C LYS A 13 -15.18 12.48 -12.97
N VAL A 14 -14.81 13.70 -13.39
CA VAL A 14 -15.74 14.60 -14.08
C VAL A 14 -16.24 13.98 -15.39
N ARG A 15 -15.37 13.29 -16.14
CA ARG A 15 -15.74 12.63 -17.40
C ARG A 15 -16.63 11.40 -17.19
N LEU A 16 -16.39 10.61 -16.16
CA LEU A 16 -17.29 9.53 -15.74
C LEU A 16 -18.65 10.09 -15.34
N SER A 17 -18.68 11.10 -14.47
CA SER A 17 -19.92 11.76 -14.06
C SER A 17 -20.69 12.37 -15.24
N MET A 18 -20.00 12.96 -16.22
CA MET A 18 -20.63 13.47 -17.44
C MET A 18 -21.19 12.34 -18.32
N ARG A 19 -20.50 11.20 -18.41
CA ARG A 19 -20.98 10.01 -19.13
C ARG A 19 -22.22 9.42 -18.48
N ASP A 20 -22.23 9.28 -17.16
CA ASP A 20 -23.36 8.77 -16.37
C ASP A 20 -24.57 9.70 -16.48
N LYS A 21 -24.34 11.01 -16.62
CA LYS A 21 -25.36 12.04 -16.82
C LYS A 21 -25.78 12.21 -18.30
N GLY A 22 -25.28 11.39 -19.22
CA GLY A 22 -25.60 11.47 -20.65
C GLY A 22 -25.09 12.73 -21.36
N VAL A 23 -24.24 13.53 -20.71
CA VAL A 23 -23.71 14.79 -21.26
C VAL A 23 -22.56 14.47 -22.22
N ARG A 24 -22.82 14.58 -23.53
CA ARG A 24 -21.78 14.50 -24.57
C ARG A 24 -21.30 15.90 -24.91
N LYS A 25 -19.97 16.11 -24.90
CA LYS A 25 -19.37 17.35 -25.39
C LYS A 25 -19.51 17.41 -26.92
N ALA A 26 -19.97 18.54 -27.47
CA ALA A 26 -19.93 18.76 -28.91
C ALA A 26 -18.46 18.74 -29.39
N ILE A 27 -18.15 17.91 -30.38
CA ILE A 27 -16.81 17.79 -30.95
C ILE A 27 -16.54 19.06 -31.74
N GLY A 28 -15.65 19.93 -31.23
CA GLY A 28 -15.05 20.99 -32.04
C GLY A 28 -13.92 20.38 -32.87
N SER A 29 -13.94 20.57 -34.19
CA SER A 29 -12.88 20.12 -35.10
C SER A 29 -11.94 21.26 -35.46
N SER A 30 -10.66 20.95 -35.65
CA SER A 30 -9.66 21.85 -36.25
C SER A 30 -8.94 21.06 -37.34
N LYS A 31 -8.91 21.59 -38.57
CA LYS A 31 -8.45 20.85 -39.76
C LYS A 31 -7.01 21.24 -40.10
N ILE A 32 -6.13 20.25 -40.32
CA ILE A 32 -4.76 20.46 -40.80
C ILE A 32 -4.49 19.40 -41.88
N ASP A 33 -4.24 19.84 -43.12
CA ASP A 33 -4.07 18.97 -44.28
C ASP A 33 -2.59 18.56 -44.52
N PHE A 34 -2.37 17.30 -44.91
CA PHE A 34 -1.06 16.70 -45.20
C PHE A 34 -1.00 16.12 -46.63
N GLY A 35 0.21 15.92 -47.18
CA GLY A 35 0.39 15.20 -48.45
C GLY A 35 0.36 13.67 -48.26
N GLN A 36 -0.20 12.92 -49.22
CA GLN A 36 -0.44 11.45 -49.17
C GLN A 36 0.77 10.61 -48.67
N ALA A 37 1.99 10.95 -49.11
CA ALA A 37 3.21 10.21 -48.74
C ALA A 37 3.69 10.48 -47.29
N SER A 38 3.41 11.67 -46.75
CA SER A 38 3.73 12.03 -45.36
C SER A 38 2.67 11.55 -44.39
N GLY A 39 1.40 11.48 -44.83
CA GLY A 39 0.28 10.97 -44.03
C GLY A 39 0.45 9.51 -43.63
N THR A 40 0.90 8.64 -44.53
CA THR A 40 1.11 7.21 -44.27
C THR A 40 2.29 6.92 -43.34
N LYS A 41 3.39 7.70 -43.42
CA LYS A 41 4.50 7.64 -42.44
C LYS A 41 4.08 8.15 -41.06
N LEU A 42 3.31 9.25 -41.01
CA LEU A 42 2.78 9.81 -39.77
C LEU A 42 1.83 8.82 -39.07
N TRP A 43 0.93 8.19 -39.84
CA TRP A 43 0.00 7.19 -39.33
C TRP A 43 0.72 5.98 -38.71
N LYS A 44 1.75 5.46 -39.40
CA LYS A 44 2.58 4.36 -38.85
C LYS A 44 3.34 4.75 -37.59
N SER A 45 3.83 5.99 -37.47
CA SER A 45 4.59 6.46 -36.30
C SER A 45 3.71 6.74 -35.07
N ILE A 46 2.42 7.04 -35.26
CA ILE A 46 1.47 7.25 -34.17
C ILE A 46 0.95 5.91 -33.62
N HIS A 47 0.77 4.90 -34.50
CA HIS A 47 0.14 3.63 -34.16
C HIS A 47 1.11 2.48 -33.84
N TYR A 48 2.42 2.64 -34.04
CA TYR A 48 3.41 1.60 -33.73
C TYR A 48 4.11 1.85 -32.39
N GLN A 49 3.75 1.07 -31.38
CA GLN A 49 4.48 0.91 -30.12
C GLN A 49 4.86 -0.56 -29.96
N PRO A 50 6.16 -0.91 -29.87
CA PRO A 50 6.57 -2.31 -29.69
C PRO A 50 6.00 -2.88 -28.40
N GLY A 51 5.33 -4.04 -28.48
CA GLY A 51 4.86 -4.79 -27.31
C GLY A 51 3.51 -4.37 -26.71
N ARG A 52 2.73 -3.47 -27.35
CA ARG A 52 1.35 -3.15 -26.93
C ARG A 52 0.33 -3.45 -28.03
N PRO A 53 -0.89 -3.92 -27.70
CA PRO A 53 -1.96 -4.07 -28.68
C PRO A 53 -2.31 -2.72 -29.33
N ARG A 54 -2.66 -2.75 -30.62
CA ARG A 54 -2.99 -1.55 -31.43
C ARG A 54 -4.24 -0.88 -30.88
N VAL A 55 -4.09 0.10 -29.99
CA VAL A 55 -5.19 1.00 -29.63
C VAL A 55 -5.24 2.10 -30.68
N LEU A 56 -6.36 2.20 -31.40
CA LEU A 56 -6.54 3.21 -32.44
C LEU A 56 -6.63 4.59 -31.79
N PHE A 57 -5.68 5.46 -32.11
CA PHE A 57 -5.66 6.90 -31.81
C PHE A 57 -6.90 7.69 -32.32
N ARG A 58 -7.86 7.02 -32.98
CA ARG A 58 -9.09 7.59 -33.52
C ARG A 58 -10.05 8.09 -32.42
N ASP A 59 -9.90 7.62 -31.19
CA ASP A 59 -10.79 8.00 -30.08
C ASP A 59 -10.44 9.34 -29.43
N TYR A 60 -9.33 9.97 -29.82
CA TYR A 60 -8.85 11.21 -29.21
C TYR A 60 -8.78 12.41 -30.17
N ILE A 61 -8.49 12.23 -31.47
CA ILE A 61 -8.45 13.29 -32.48
C ILE A 61 -8.76 12.72 -33.87
N GLU A 62 -9.68 13.32 -34.62
CA GLU A 62 -9.96 13.01 -36.03
C GLU A 62 -9.05 13.85 -36.93
N VAL A 63 -8.20 13.22 -37.76
CA VAL A 63 -7.32 13.92 -38.71
C VAL A 63 -7.72 13.53 -40.13
N SER A 64 -8.39 14.44 -40.83
CA SER A 64 -8.77 14.28 -42.24
C SER A 64 -7.70 14.89 -43.15
N VAL A 65 -7.30 14.19 -44.21
CA VAL A 65 -6.28 14.64 -45.16
C VAL A 65 -6.91 14.85 -46.53
N VAL A 66 -6.97 16.10 -47.01
CA VAL A 66 -7.45 16.45 -48.36
C VAL A 66 -6.28 16.98 -49.21
N ALA A 67 -6.15 16.48 -50.45
CA ALA A 67 -5.07 16.85 -51.38
C ALA A 67 -5.45 18.09 -52.22
N LEU A 68 -4.50 19.02 -52.41
CA LEU A 68 -4.61 20.18 -53.31
C LEU A 68 -3.41 20.24 -54.29
N PRO A 69 -3.55 20.93 -55.45
CA PRO A 69 -2.64 20.82 -56.59
C PRO A 69 -1.28 21.54 -56.41
N ASP A 70 -0.34 21.13 -57.27
CA ASP A 70 1.14 21.21 -57.16
C ASP A 70 1.83 22.59 -57.02
N LYS A 71 1.10 23.69 -56.83
CA LYS A 71 1.70 25.05 -56.82
C LYS A 71 2.17 25.57 -55.45
N ILE A 72 2.10 24.78 -54.37
CA ILE A 72 2.54 25.22 -53.03
C ILE A 72 3.90 24.58 -52.70
N GLN A 73 4.94 24.89 -53.46
CA GLN A 73 6.31 24.47 -53.12
C GLN A 73 7.01 25.38 -52.08
N GLU A 74 6.48 26.58 -51.80
CA GLU A 74 7.14 27.56 -50.91
C GLU A 74 6.90 27.36 -49.40
N GLN A 75 6.00 26.46 -48.97
CA GLN A 75 5.76 26.20 -47.53
C GLN A 75 6.49 24.95 -46.98
N LYS A 76 7.51 24.45 -47.67
CA LYS A 76 8.32 23.32 -47.17
C LYS A 76 9.20 23.69 -45.96
N PHE A 77 9.40 24.98 -45.66
CA PHE A 77 10.47 25.46 -44.76
C PHE A 77 10.11 25.74 -43.28
N LYS A 78 8.87 25.54 -42.82
CA LYS A 78 8.53 25.74 -41.38
C LYS A 78 8.07 24.48 -40.64
N LYS A 79 7.75 23.40 -41.35
CA LYS A 79 7.13 22.20 -40.74
C LYS A 79 8.13 21.31 -39.97
N ARG A 80 9.40 21.22 -40.40
CA ARG A 80 10.44 20.44 -39.68
C ARG A 80 10.81 21.08 -38.33
N GLY A 81 11.09 22.38 -38.32
CA GLY A 81 11.44 23.11 -37.09
C GLY A 81 10.29 23.16 -36.07
N ILE A 82 9.03 23.30 -36.52
CA ILE A 82 7.87 23.23 -35.62
C ILE A 82 7.72 21.82 -35.03
N TRP A 83 7.93 20.76 -35.81
CA TRP A 83 7.86 19.38 -35.33
C TRP A 83 8.98 19.03 -34.34
N GLU A 84 10.21 19.45 -34.62
CA GLU A 84 11.34 19.31 -33.69
C GLU A 84 11.09 20.09 -32.40
N ALA A 85 10.57 21.32 -32.49
CA ALA A 85 10.18 22.11 -31.33
C ALA A 85 9.07 21.44 -30.50
N ILE A 86 8.04 20.86 -31.12
CA ILE A 86 6.98 20.12 -30.42
C ILE A 86 7.54 18.85 -29.77
N ARG A 87 8.36 18.08 -30.50
CA ARG A 87 8.93 16.81 -30.03
C ARG A 87 9.93 16.99 -28.90
N GLN A 88 10.69 18.09 -28.90
CA GLN A 88 11.67 18.43 -27.87
C GLN A 88 11.04 19.20 -26.70
N ASN A 89 9.77 19.60 -26.81
CA ASN A 89 9.09 20.35 -25.76
C ASN A 89 8.74 19.43 -24.58
N LYS A 90 9.58 19.44 -23.55
CA LYS A 90 9.37 18.68 -22.30
C LYS A 90 8.02 18.98 -21.63
N ARG A 91 7.39 20.15 -21.88
CA ARG A 91 6.06 20.49 -21.34
C ARG A 91 4.92 19.73 -22.04
N LEU A 92 5.19 19.13 -23.20
CA LEU A 92 4.24 18.29 -23.95
C LEU A 92 4.46 16.80 -23.73
N ASP A 93 5.28 16.40 -22.75
CA ASP A 93 5.46 14.99 -22.37
C ASP A 93 4.21 14.47 -21.66
N LEU A 94 3.21 14.12 -22.47
CA LEU A 94 1.91 13.59 -22.01
C LEU A 94 2.06 12.29 -21.21
N PRO A 95 2.95 11.33 -21.58
CA PRO A 95 3.26 10.18 -20.72
C PRO A 95 3.76 10.60 -19.33
N ALA A 96 4.76 11.49 -19.24
CA ALA A 96 5.27 11.95 -17.95
C ALA A 96 4.20 12.68 -17.14
N HIS A 97 3.38 13.51 -17.80
CA HIS A 97 2.26 14.19 -17.17
C HIS A 97 1.18 13.20 -16.67
N ARG A 98 0.90 12.11 -17.39
CA ARG A 98 -0.05 11.07 -16.96
C ARG A 98 0.44 10.36 -15.69
N VAL A 99 1.73 10.04 -15.64
CA VAL A 99 2.37 9.47 -14.44
C VAL A 99 2.32 10.45 -13.28
N MET A 100 2.71 11.71 -13.50
CA MET A 100 2.66 12.77 -12.49
C MET A 100 1.25 12.95 -11.90
N VAL A 101 0.22 13.02 -12.76
CA VAL A 101 -1.17 13.13 -12.31
C VAL A 101 -1.61 11.89 -11.54
N SER A 102 -1.25 10.70 -12.02
CA SER A 102 -1.57 9.44 -11.33
C SER A 102 -0.95 9.39 -9.94
N SER A 103 0.34 9.72 -9.83
CA SER A 103 1.05 9.81 -8.55
C SER A 103 0.36 10.79 -7.61
N PHE A 104 0.05 12.00 -8.07
CA PHE A 104 -0.60 13.04 -7.24
C PHE A 104 -1.94 12.58 -6.68
N PHE A 105 -2.82 11.99 -7.51
CA PHE A 105 -4.13 11.56 -7.05
C PHE A 105 -4.06 10.31 -6.17
N CYS A 106 -3.19 9.34 -6.49
CA CYS A 106 -2.98 8.20 -5.61
C CYS A 106 -2.46 8.65 -4.24
N GLU A 107 -1.47 9.55 -4.21
CA GLU A 107 -0.95 10.13 -2.96
C GLU A 107 -2.03 10.87 -2.16
N LYS A 108 -2.90 11.60 -2.85
CA LYS A 108 -4.03 12.29 -2.21
C LYS A 108 -4.95 11.29 -1.48
N VAL A 109 -5.32 10.18 -2.12
CA VAL A 109 -6.18 9.15 -1.51
C VAL A 109 -5.48 8.50 -0.31
N VAL A 110 -4.16 8.23 -0.40
CA VAL A 110 -3.39 7.73 0.76
C VAL A 110 -3.50 8.71 1.93
N LYS A 111 -3.19 9.99 1.71
CA LYS A 111 -3.23 11.01 2.76
C LYS A 111 -4.62 11.17 3.38
N GLU A 112 -5.67 11.19 2.57
CA GLU A 112 -7.06 11.27 3.06
C GLU A 112 -7.44 10.03 3.89
N SER A 113 -7.01 8.84 3.47
CA SER A 113 -7.23 7.59 4.21
C SER A 113 -6.51 7.60 5.57
N ILE A 114 -5.25 8.04 5.62
CA ILE A 114 -4.49 8.12 6.88
C ILE A 114 -5.04 9.22 7.79
N ASN A 115 -5.35 10.41 7.27
CA ASN A 115 -5.89 11.52 8.06
C ASN A 115 -7.26 11.20 8.69
N SER A 116 -8.04 10.32 8.04
CA SER A 116 -9.35 9.89 8.55
C SER A 116 -9.29 8.67 9.46
N LEU A 117 -8.11 8.07 9.65
CA LEU A 117 -7.93 6.83 10.39
C LEU A 117 -8.38 6.96 11.85
N GLU A 118 -8.09 8.09 12.51
CA GLU A 118 -8.49 8.34 13.91
C GLU A 118 -10.02 8.44 14.10
N SER A 119 -10.77 8.66 13.02
CA SER A 119 -12.24 8.65 13.02
C SER A 119 -12.82 7.35 12.46
N ASN A 120 -11.99 6.37 12.08
CA ASN A 120 -12.42 5.11 11.51
C ASN A 120 -12.84 4.13 12.63
N GLU A 121 -14.07 3.62 12.54
CA GLU A 121 -14.64 2.74 13.57
C GLU A 121 -13.86 1.43 13.77
N ASP A 122 -13.36 0.82 12.69
CA ASP A 122 -12.56 -0.42 12.78
C ASP A 122 -11.23 -0.15 13.50
N TYR A 123 -10.59 0.98 13.20
CA TYR A 123 -9.36 1.40 13.88
C TYR A 123 -9.60 1.76 15.36
N LEU A 124 -10.68 2.47 15.67
CA LEU A 124 -11.08 2.75 17.04
C LEU A 124 -11.41 1.46 17.81
N SER A 125 -11.97 0.45 17.15
CA SER A 125 -12.23 -0.86 17.75
C SER A 125 -10.95 -1.60 18.14
N LEU A 126 -9.86 -1.44 17.36
CA LEU A 126 -8.54 -1.97 17.68
C LEU A 126 -7.97 -1.29 18.94
N LYS A 127 -8.06 0.05 19.02
CA LYS A 127 -7.59 0.81 20.20
C LYS A 127 -8.32 0.44 21.50
N LYS A 128 -9.64 0.19 21.42
CA LYS A 128 -10.47 -0.16 22.59
C LYS A 128 -10.26 -1.61 23.05
N GLY A 129 -9.57 -2.44 22.26
CA GLY A 129 -9.37 -3.87 22.47
C GLY A 129 -8.36 -4.22 23.56
N ALA A 130 -8.43 -3.59 24.75
CA ALA A 130 -7.54 -3.84 25.90
C ALA A 130 -7.54 -5.30 26.40
N ARG A 131 -8.43 -6.15 25.87
CA ARG A 131 -8.55 -7.58 26.19
C ARG A 131 -8.65 -8.49 24.95
N SER A 132 -8.45 -7.94 23.75
CA SER A 132 -8.55 -8.75 22.54
C SER A 132 -7.44 -9.81 22.52
N SER A 133 -7.74 -11.01 22.02
CA SER A 133 -6.70 -12.00 21.76
C SER A 133 -5.86 -11.57 20.54
N PRO A 134 -4.60 -12.01 20.40
CA PRO A 134 -3.80 -11.75 19.19
C PRO A 134 -4.51 -12.16 17.89
N LYS A 135 -5.27 -13.25 17.92
CA LYS A 135 -6.09 -13.71 16.79
C LYS A 135 -7.19 -12.72 16.45
N GLU A 136 -7.99 -12.31 17.44
CA GLU A 136 -9.07 -11.32 17.26
C GLU A 136 -8.51 -9.98 16.76
N PHE A 137 -7.38 -9.54 17.31
CA PHE A 137 -6.68 -8.34 16.85
C PHE A 137 -6.23 -8.47 15.39
N SER A 138 -5.65 -9.61 15.00
CA SER A 138 -5.22 -9.87 13.61
C SER A 138 -6.40 -9.86 12.64
N GLU A 139 -7.55 -10.44 13.03
CA GLU A 139 -8.77 -10.44 12.24
C GLU A 139 -9.32 -9.01 12.04
N LYS A 140 -9.36 -8.20 13.10
CA LYS A 140 -9.78 -6.78 13.02
C LYS A 140 -8.81 -5.95 12.16
N LEU A 141 -7.50 -6.14 12.31
CA LEU A 141 -6.50 -5.48 11.48
C LEU A 141 -6.67 -5.86 10.00
N ARG A 142 -6.93 -7.13 9.72
CA ARG A 142 -7.19 -7.62 8.35
C ARG A 142 -8.45 -6.99 7.77
N ALA A 143 -9.51 -6.83 8.55
CA ALA A 143 -10.74 -6.15 8.13
C ALA A 143 -10.49 -4.67 7.83
N LEU A 144 -9.80 -3.94 8.71
CA LEU A 144 -9.42 -2.54 8.53
C LEU A 144 -8.61 -2.36 7.23
N LEU A 145 -7.54 -3.15 7.06
CA LEU A 145 -6.69 -3.08 5.86
C LEU A 145 -7.49 -3.40 4.60
N LYS A 146 -8.34 -4.43 4.63
CA LYS A 146 -9.20 -4.76 3.50
C LYS A 146 -10.10 -3.57 3.13
N SER A 147 -10.76 -2.97 4.12
CA SER A 147 -11.63 -1.80 3.92
C SER A 147 -10.87 -0.64 3.26
N LEU A 148 -9.77 -0.19 3.85
CA LEU A 148 -8.97 0.93 3.34
C LEU A 148 -8.38 0.66 1.96
N LEU A 149 -7.84 -0.54 1.73
CA LEU A 149 -7.24 -0.90 0.45
C LEU A 149 -8.30 -1.03 -0.66
N THR A 150 -9.49 -1.55 -0.36
CA THR A 150 -10.59 -1.58 -1.34
C THR A 150 -11.09 -0.18 -1.70
N HIS A 151 -11.16 0.73 -0.73
CA HIS A 151 -11.47 2.14 -0.99
C HIS A 151 -10.41 2.77 -1.91
N PHE A 152 -9.13 2.55 -1.61
CA PHE A 152 -8.02 3.03 -2.44
C PHE A 152 -8.07 2.47 -3.87
N ASP A 153 -8.28 1.16 -4.01
CA ASP A 153 -8.33 0.48 -5.31
C ASP A 153 -9.49 1.03 -6.17
N THR A 154 -10.64 1.34 -5.55
CA THR A 154 -11.81 1.93 -6.21
C THR A 154 -11.55 3.38 -6.63
N GLU A 155 -11.05 4.21 -5.71
CA GLU A 155 -10.81 5.64 -5.94
C GLU A 155 -9.72 5.89 -6.98
N THR A 156 -8.82 4.92 -7.16
CA THR A 156 -7.67 5.07 -8.05
C THR A 156 -7.78 4.33 -9.38
N GLU A 157 -8.82 3.54 -9.64
CA GLU A 157 -8.93 2.60 -10.77
C GLU A 157 -8.42 3.12 -12.14
N LEU A 158 -8.65 4.40 -12.43
CA LEU A 158 -8.33 5.05 -13.71
C LEU A 158 -6.85 5.46 -13.88
N TYR A 159 -6.06 5.39 -12.81
CA TYR A 159 -4.68 5.83 -12.76
C TYR A 159 -3.68 4.72 -13.15
N GLU A 160 -2.44 5.14 -13.44
CA GLU A 160 -1.37 4.23 -13.86
C GLU A 160 -1.14 3.10 -12.86
N ALA A 161 -1.15 1.86 -13.34
CA ALA A 161 -1.07 0.67 -12.49
C ALA A 161 0.19 0.63 -11.61
N LYS A 162 1.32 1.12 -12.13
CA LYS A 162 2.58 1.19 -11.38
C LYS A 162 2.48 2.17 -10.20
N GLU A 163 1.89 3.34 -10.43
CA GLU A 163 1.68 4.35 -9.38
C GLU A 163 0.70 3.85 -8.33
N ARG A 164 -0.38 3.19 -8.77
CA ARG A 164 -1.35 2.55 -7.87
C ARG A 164 -0.69 1.49 -7.00
N ALA A 165 0.08 0.57 -7.57
CA ALA A 165 0.73 -0.49 -6.82
C ALA A 165 1.69 0.06 -5.75
N ALA A 166 2.49 1.07 -6.11
CA ALA A 166 3.39 1.73 -5.16
C ALA A 166 2.64 2.41 -4.01
N LYS A 167 1.61 3.21 -4.33
CA LYS A 167 0.83 3.96 -3.33
C LYS A 167 -0.10 3.07 -2.50
N ARG A 168 -0.57 1.96 -3.05
CA ARG A 168 -1.31 0.93 -2.31
C ARG A 168 -0.44 0.27 -1.23
N GLN A 169 0.81 -0.04 -1.55
CA GLN A 169 1.76 -0.57 -0.58
C GLN A 169 2.14 0.47 0.49
N GLU A 170 2.31 1.73 0.08
CA GLU A 170 2.53 2.85 1.01
C GLU A 170 1.38 2.96 2.02
N LEU A 171 0.12 2.92 1.55
CA LEU A 171 -1.05 2.94 2.43
C LEU A 171 -1.05 1.78 3.43
N GLU A 172 -0.77 0.56 2.98
CA GLU A 172 -0.70 -0.61 3.88
C GLU A 172 0.39 -0.42 4.95
N ASN A 173 1.58 0.04 4.56
CA ASN A 173 2.68 0.26 5.50
C ASN A 173 2.38 1.36 6.52
N GLU A 174 1.79 2.49 6.07
CA GLU A 174 1.40 3.59 6.95
C GLU A 174 0.34 3.13 7.96
N VAL A 175 -0.67 2.38 7.55
CA VAL A 175 -1.69 1.84 8.48
C VAL A 175 -1.04 0.89 9.50
N LEU A 176 -0.13 0.00 9.07
CA LEU A 176 0.60 -0.87 9.99
C LEU A 176 1.45 -0.08 10.99
N HIS A 177 2.10 1.00 10.54
CA HIS A 177 2.87 1.87 11.43
C HIS A 177 2.00 2.53 12.51
N HIS A 178 0.79 3.00 12.14
CA HIS A 178 -0.15 3.59 13.09
C HIS A 178 -0.73 2.56 14.08
N VAL A 179 -0.89 1.30 13.65
CA VAL A 179 -1.41 0.21 14.49
C VAL A 179 -0.33 -0.42 15.38
N GLU A 180 0.95 -0.28 15.01
CA GLU A 180 2.09 -0.88 15.72
C GLU A 180 2.09 -0.63 17.23
N PRO A 181 1.85 0.60 17.76
CA PRO A 181 1.82 0.85 19.20
C PRO A 181 0.76 0.00 19.92
N ILE A 182 -0.40 -0.18 19.31
CA ILE A 182 -1.50 -0.99 19.88
C ILE A 182 -1.10 -2.47 19.92
N CYS A 183 -0.44 -2.95 18.85
CA CYS A 183 0.07 -4.31 18.79
C CYS A 183 1.19 -4.55 19.82
N ARG A 184 2.04 -3.56 20.04
CA ARG A 184 3.12 -3.60 21.04
C ARG A 184 2.54 -3.77 22.45
N ASP A 185 1.54 -2.98 22.82
CA ASP A 185 0.88 -3.08 24.12
C ASP A 185 0.20 -4.45 24.30
N LEU A 186 -0.48 -4.95 23.26
CA LEU A 186 -1.09 -6.27 23.26
C LEU A 186 -0.07 -7.41 23.50
N LEU A 187 1.06 -7.38 22.79
CA LEU A 187 2.10 -8.39 22.92
C LEU A 187 2.82 -8.32 24.26
N TYR A 188 2.96 -7.12 24.82
CA TYR A 188 3.49 -6.90 26.15
C TYR A 188 2.59 -7.51 27.23
N GLU A 189 1.28 -7.23 27.19
CA GLU A 189 0.31 -7.81 28.13
C GLU A 189 0.23 -9.33 28.02
N LEU A 190 0.26 -9.87 26.80
CA LEU A 190 0.36 -11.31 26.57
C LEU A 190 1.61 -11.89 27.23
N ARG A 191 2.77 -11.24 27.05
CA ARG A 191 4.04 -11.68 27.64
C ARG A 191 3.97 -11.67 29.16
N LEU A 192 3.45 -10.60 29.77
CA LEU A 192 3.32 -10.49 31.22
C LEU A 192 2.47 -11.63 31.79
N ARG A 193 1.31 -11.88 31.20
CA ARG A 193 0.43 -12.98 31.60
C ARG A 193 1.13 -14.33 31.49
N THR A 194 1.73 -14.62 30.33
CA THR A 194 2.44 -15.88 30.10
C THR A 194 3.64 -16.05 31.04
N SER A 195 4.38 -14.98 31.33
CA SER A 195 5.50 -14.95 32.27
C SER A 195 5.02 -15.29 33.69
N SER A 196 3.93 -14.67 34.15
CA SER A 196 3.34 -14.94 35.47
C SER A 196 2.90 -16.40 35.61
N GLU A 197 2.06 -16.88 34.70
CA GLU A 197 1.54 -18.26 34.72
C GLU A 197 2.67 -19.30 34.69
N SER A 198 3.76 -19.00 33.98
CA SER A 198 4.90 -19.90 33.87
C SER A 198 5.79 -19.87 35.11
N LYS A 199 5.96 -18.72 35.76
CA LYS A 199 6.67 -18.62 37.05
C LYS A 199 5.95 -19.39 38.14
N ASP A 200 4.62 -19.38 38.14
CA ASP A 200 3.82 -20.19 39.07
C ASP A 200 4.03 -21.69 38.82
N LYS A 201 4.02 -22.13 37.55
CA LYS A 201 4.34 -23.52 37.17
C LYS A 201 5.75 -23.92 37.61
N ILE A 202 6.76 -23.11 37.31
CA ILE A 202 8.16 -23.36 37.70
C ILE A 202 8.28 -23.48 39.23
N THR A 203 7.62 -22.59 39.98
CA THR A 203 7.62 -22.64 41.45
C THR A 203 7.07 -23.96 41.98
N ASN A 204 5.98 -24.45 41.40
CA ASN A 204 5.39 -25.73 41.77
C ASN A 204 6.29 -26.93 41.42
N LEU A 205 7.01 -26.87 40.29
CA LEU A 205 7.94 -27.94 39.89
C LEU A 205 9.12 -28.06 40.87
N PHE A 206 9.67 -26.93 41.33
CA PHE A 206 10.73 -26.93 42.33
C PHE A 206 10.33 -27.56 43.67
N GLY A 207 9.05 -27.52 44.05
CA GLY A 207 8.58 -28.12 45.29
C GLY A 207 8.38 -29.63 45.25
N ASN A 208 8.41 -30.27 44.07
CA ASN A 208 7.93 -31.65 43.90
C ASN A 208 8.88 -32.57 43.09
N ALA A 209 10.02 -32.08 42.59
CA ALA A 209 10.86 -32.81 41.64
C ALA A 209 12.20 -33.26 42.22
N ASP A 210 12.60 -34.51 41.91
CA ASP A 210 13.89 -35.10 42.28
C ASP A 210 15.07 -34.54 41.44
N ASP A 211 14.83 -34.21 40.16
CA ASP A 211 15.77 -33.48 39.28
C ASP A 211 15.07 -32.27 38.62
N PRO A 212 15.07 -31.11 39.28
CA PRO A 212 14.35 -29.93 38.80
C PRO A 212 14.90 -29.36 37.48
N SER A 213 16.19 -29.54 37.17
CA SER A 213 16.84 -28.76 36.11
C SER A 213 16.31 -29.08 34.72
N THR A 214 16.24 -30.36 34.34
CA THR A 214 15.75 -30.77 33.01
C THR A 214 14.26 -30.50 32.85
N ILE A 215 13.47 -30.69 33.92
CA ILE A 215 12.03 -30.44 33.91
C ILE A 215 11.72 -28.95 33.72
N ILE A 216 12.53 -28.07 34.32
CA ILE A 216 12.40 -26.62 34.16
C ILE A 216 12.75 -26.19 32.74
N ASP A 217 13.85 -26.67 32.16
CA ASP A 217 14.23 -26.32 30.79
C ASP A 217 13.12 -26.71 29.81
N GLN A 218 12.54 -27.90 29.96
CA GLN A 218 11.40 -28.33 29.17
C GLN A 218 10.17 -27.43 29.40
N SER A 219 9.87 -27.07 30.65
CA SER A 219 8.76 -26.19 30.99
C SER A 219 8.90 -24.79 30.37
N VAL A 220 10.13 -24.26 30.31
CA VAL A 220 10.44 -22.99 29.64
C VAL A 220 10.20 -23.11 28.14
N GLU A 221 10.72 -24.16 27.48
CA GLU A 221 10.53 -24.35 26.04
C GLU A 221 9.05 -24.56 25.67
N ASP A 222 8.29 -25.31 26.48
CA ASP A 222 6.84 -25.48 26.29
C ASP A 222 6.09 -24.14 26.40
N CYS A 223 6.46 -23.31 27.37
CA CYS A 223 5.92 -21.96 27.52
C CYS A 223 6.21 -21.09 26.29
N LEU A 224 7.45 -21.09 25.80
CA LEU A 224 7.83 -20.31 24.62
C LEU A 224 7.05 -20.77 23.39
N LYS A 225 6.86 -22.08 23.22
CA LYS A 225 6.04 -22.64 22.15
C LYS A 225 4.59 -22.13 22.24
N THR A 226 3.96 -22.19 23.41
CA THR A 226 2.60 -21.66 23.60
C THR A 226 2.52 -20.16 23.32
N TYR A 227 3.53 -19.38 23.71
CA TYR A 227 3.58 -17.95 23.41
C TYR A 227 3.63 -17.67 21.91
N ILE A 228 4.53 -18.37 21.19
CA ILE A 228 4.69 -18.24 19.73
C ILE A 228 3.39 -18.61 19.02
N GLU A 229 2.80 -19.75 19.37
CA GLU A 229 1.51 -20.19 18.80
C GLU A 229 0.40 -19.17 19.05
N SER A 230 0.40 -18.52 20.22
CA SER A 230 -0.59 -17.50 20.57
C SER A 230 -0.49 -16.23 19.73
N CYS A 231 0.68 -15.90 19.15
CA CYS A 231 0.89 -14.68 18.36
C CYS A 231 1.21 -14.92 16.87
N GLU A 232 1.09 -16.15 16.39
CA GLU A 232 1.44 -16.54 15.01
C GLU A 232 0.70 -15.70 13.95
N ASP A 233 -0.59 -15.41 14.18
CA ASP A 233 -1.42 -14.56 13.31
C ASP A 233 -0.87 -13.14 13.12
N LEU A 234 -0.10 -12.64 14.09
CA LEU A 234 0.52 -11.31 14.06
C LEU A 234 1.92 -11.35 13.46
N ARG A 235 2.59 -12.50 13.50
CA ARG A 235 3.99 -12.67 13.12
C ARG A 235 4.25 -12.37 11.64
N THR A 236 3.24 -12.51 10.79
CA THR A 236 3.31 -12.12 9.37
C THR A 236 3.57 -10.62 9.16
N ARG A 237 3.12 -9.77 10.08
CA ARG A 237 3.19 -8.29 9.96
C ARG A 237 4.07 -7.65 11.02
N TYR A 238 4.13 -8.23 12.21
CA TYR A 238 4.87 -7.72 13.37
C TYR A 238 5.91 -8.72 13.88
N LYS A 239 6.63 -9.36 12.95
CA LYS A 239 7.64 -10.38 13.26
C LYS A 239 8.63 -9.92 14.34
N ASN A 240 9.19 -8.73 14.18
CA ASN A 240 10.20 -8.20 15.10
C ASN A 240 9.64 -8.06 16.53
N LEU A 241 8.43 -7.52 16.70
CA LEU A 241 7.79 -7.41 18.02
C LEU A 241 7.51 -8.77 18.66
N CYS A 242 7.07 -9.75 17.88
CA CYS A 242 6.82 -11.11 18.37
C CYS A 242 8.12 -11.79 18.80
N ASP A 243 9.16 -11.71 17.96
CA ASP A 243 10.46 -12.31 18.21
C ASP A 243 11.18 -11.64 19.41
N GLU A 244 11.07 -10.31 19.56
CA GLU A 244 11.61 -9.57 20.71
C GLU A 244 10.94 -9.96 22.02
N ASN A 245 9.60 -10.00 22.06
CA ASN A 245 8.90 -10.41 23.28
C ASN A 245 9.17 -11.87 23.66
N CYS A 246 9.31 -12.76 22.67
CA CYS A 246 9.70 -14.15 22.91
C CYS A 246 11.12 -14.25 23.52
N LYS A 247 12.09 -13.48 23.00
CA LYS A 247 13.45 -13.41 23.57
C LYS A 247 13.43 -12.89 25.01
N VAL A 248 12.69 -11.82 25.27
CA VAL A 248 12.55 -11.25 26.62
C VAL A 248 11.93 -12.27 27.57
N LEU A 249 10.82 -12.91 27.17
CA LEU A 249 10.17 -13.96 27.95
C LEU A 249 11.14 -15.09 28.32
N LYS A 250 11.91 -15.60 27.35
CA LYS A 250 12.93 -16.63 27.59
C LYS A 250 13.94 -16.19 28.65
N SER A 251 14.46 -14.97 28.55
CA SER A 251 15.42 -14.42 29.50
C SER A 251 14.83 -14.24 30.91
N GLU A 252 13.58 -13.79 31.00
CA GLU A 252 12.86 -13.62 32.27
C GLU A 252 12.67 -14.96 32.99
N LEU A 253 12.25 -16.00 32.26
CA LEU A 253 12.00 -17.31 32.86
C LEU A 253 13.30 -18.02 33.28
N LEU A 254 14.33 -17.97 32.44
CA LEU A 254 15.64 -18.55 32.78
C LEU A 254 16.29 -17.85 33.97
N SER A 255 16.20 -16.52 34.06
CA SER A 255 16.73 -15.78 35.22
C SER A 255 15.95 -16.10 36.50
N PHE A 256 14.62 -16.18 36.42
CA PHE A 256 13.77 -16.58 37.54
C PHE A 256 14.11 -18.00 38.04
N ALA A 257 14.23 -18.97 37.14
CA ALA A 257 14.58 -20.35 37.47
C ALA A 257 15.95 -20.44 38.18
N LYS A 258 16.96 -19.71 37.69
CA LYS A 258 18.28 -19.65 38.33
C LYS A 258 18.23 -19.11 39.75
N ILE A 259 17.52 -17.99 39.96
CA ILE A 259 17.34 -17.39 41.28
C ILE A 259 16.66 -18.38 42.25
N MET A 260 15.65 -19.11 41.77
CA MET A 260 14.97 -20.14 42.57
C MET A 260 15.91 -21.29 42.95
N ALA A 261 16.69 -21.83 42.00
CA ALA A 261 17.65 -22.89 42.26
C ALA A 261 18.72 -22.48 43.29
N GLU A 262 19.20 -21.23 43.22
CA GLU A 262 20.16 -20.69 44.21
C GLU A 262 19.56 -20.54 45.61
N ARG A 263 18.26 -20.20 45.73
CA ARG A 263 17.58 -20.10 47.02
C ARG A 263 17.45 -21.46 47.71
N ILE A 264 17.12 -22.51 46.96
CA ILE A 264 16.99 -23.88 47.49
C ILE A 264 18.35 -24.38 48.00
N LYS A 265 19.41 -24.21 47.20
CA LYS A 265 20.78 -24.59 47.61
C LYS A 265 21.24 -23.93 48.91
N LYS A 266 20.77 -22.71 49.20
CA LYS A 266 21.06 -21.98 50.46
C LYS A 266 20.19 -22.41 51.64
N ALA A 267 19.04 -23.06 51.39
CA ALA A 267 18.15 -23.55 52.44
C ALA A 267 18.55 -24.95 52.93
N ASP A 268 19.19 -25.74 52.07
CA ASP A 268 19.62 -27.11 52.36
C ASP A 268 21.05 -27.24 52.93
N GLY A 269 21.84 -26.15 52.93
CA GLY A 269 23.24 -26.11 53.40
C GLY A 269 23.43 -25.20 54.60
#